data_AF-A0A2A5BHQ6-F1
#
_entry.id   AF-A0A2A5BHQ6-F1
#
_cell.length_a   1.000
_cell.length_b   1.000
_cell.length_c   1.000
_cell.angle_alpha   90.00
_cell.angle_beta   90.00
_cell.angle_gamma   90.00
#
_symmetry.space_group_name_H-M   'P 1'
#
loop_
_entity.id
_entity.type
_entity.pdbx_description
1 polymer ?
#
loop_
_entity_poly.entity_id
_entity_poly.type
_entity_poly.pdbx_seq_one_letter_code
_entity_poly.pdbx_strand_id
1 'polypeptide(L)'
;MTAEVTSQAAAGLYGKLPAHGDFLHRNLSAEFIQGWDDWLQRSVASSQEQLGSRWLDLYLTSPLWRFVISPGVVDGRVWAGVMMPSVDKVGRYFPLTLAMPYDQSTSPVELMVHGEDFYQALEEIALSGLDETG
;
A
#
# COMPACT_ATOMS: atom_id res chain seq x y z
N MET A 1 27.63 14.35 23.99
CA MET A 1 26.74 14.75 22.89
C MET A 1 26.26 13.46 22.26
N THR A 2 25.07 13.04 22.69
CA THR A 2 24.46 11.74 22.41
C THR A 2 24.17 11.64 20.91
N ALA A 3 24.57 10.56 20.26
CA ALA A 3 24.17 10.27 18.90
C ALA A 3 22.63 10.20 18.86
N GLU A 4 22.00 11.04 18.03
CA GLU A 4 20.60 10.89 17.70
C GLU A 4 20.43 9.52 17.05
N VAL A 5 19.67 8.65 17.71
CA VAL A 5 19.16 7.43 17.10
C VAL A 5 18.24 7.90 15.98
N THR A 6 18.74 7.87 14.74
CA THR A 6 17.93 8.12 13.56
C THR A 6 16.83 7.07 13.60
N SER A 7 15.56 7.49 13.75
CA SER A 7 14.45 6.55 13.70
C SER A 7 14.52 5.86 12.34
N GLN A 8 14.76 4.56 12.36
CA GLN A 8 14.70 3.76 11.15
C GLN A 8 13.33 4.00 10.53
N ALA A 9 13.30 4.46 9.28
CA ALA A 9 12.03 4.69 8.58
C ALA A 9 11.23 3.38 8.65
N ALA A 10 10.05 3.43 9.26
CA ALA A 10 9.17 2.29 9.40
C ALA A 10 8.19 2.26 8.22
N ALA A 11 7.80 1.08 7.78
CA ALA A 11 6.68 0.94 6.87
C ALA A 11 5.40 1.50 7.50
N GLY A 12 4.57 2.10 6.67
CA GLY A 12 3.23 2.57 7.00
C GLY A 12 2.15 1.80 6.27
N LEU A 13 0.91 2.05 6.66
CA LEU A 13 -0.30 1.36 6.23
C LEU A 13 -1.32 2.39 5.76
N TYR A 14 -2.00 2.10 4.64
CA TYR A 14 -3.21 2.81 4.22
C TYR A 14 -4.23 1.83 3.61
N GLY A 15 -5.53 2.02 3.88
CA GLY A 15 -6.60 1.28 3.22
C GLY A 15 -7.54 0.59 4.19
N LYS A 16 -8.12 -0.55 3.77
CA LYS A 16 -9.12 -1.28 4.55
C LYS A 16 -8.64 -2.66 5.00
N LEU A 17 -9.14 -3.11 6.14
CA LEU A 17 -8.93 -4.45 6.69
C LEU A 17 -10.27 -5.04 7.15
N PRO A 18 -10.48 -6.37 7.03
CA PRO A 18 -11.74 -7.02 7.40
C PRO A 18 -12.19 -6.76 8.85
N ALA A 19 -11.24 -6.66 9.79
CA ALA A 19 -11.53 -6.43 11.20
C ALA A 19 -11.99 -4.98 11.52
N HIS A 20 -11.80 -4.03 10.61
CA HIS A 20 -12.02 -2.59 10.87
C HIS A 20 -13.16 -2.03 10.02
N GLY A 21 -13.94 -1.12 10.61
CA GLY A 21 -15.10 -0.51 9.93
C GLY A 21 -14.73 0.61 8.97
N ASP A 22 -13.64 1.34 9.23
CA ASP A 22 -13.22 2.52 8.48
C ASP A 22 -11.79 2.36 7.93
N PHE A 23 -11.33 3.36 7.18
CA PHE A 23 -9.96 3.42 6.69
C PHE A 23 -8.95 3.44 7.83
N LEU A 24 -7.87 2.69 7.65
CA LEU A 24 -6.68 2.76 8.48
C LEU A 24 -5.63 3.60 7.78
N HIS A 25 -4.95 4.43 8.56
CA HIS A 25 -3.72 5.09 8.13
C HIS A 25 -2.73 5.12 9.29
N ARG A 26 -1.47 4.71 9.06
CA ARG A 26 -0.40 4.75 10.06
C ARG A 26 0.95 4.98 9.38
N ASN A 27 1.81 5.79 10.00
CA ASN A 27 3.21 6.02 9.59
C ASN A 27 3.41 6.43 8.12
N LEU A 28 2.41 7.05 7.49
CA LEU A 28 2.50 7.63 6.15
C LEU A 28 2.27 9.14 6.25
N SER A 29 2.94 9.92 5.40
CA SER A 29 2.72 11.37 5.33
C SER A 29 1.32 11.67 4.78
N ALA A 30 0.76 12.81 5.19
CA ALA A 30 -0.53 13.26 4.64
C ALA A 30 -0.47 13.48 3.12
N GLU A 31 0.66 13.99 2.63
CA GLU A 31 0.90 14.20 1.19
C GLU A 31 0.88 12.87 0.41
N PHE A 32 1.54 11.83 0.93
CA PHE A 32 1.47 10.50 0.33
C PHE A 32 0.05 9.94 0.32
N ILE A 33 -0.63 9.99 1.47
CA ILE A 33 -2.00 9.48 1.60
C ILE A 33 -2.93 10.18 0.60
N GLN A 34 -2.86 11.51 0.49
CA GLN A 34 -3.73 12.26 -0.39
C GLN A 34 -3.56 11.85 -1.87
N GLY A 35 -2.33 11.87 -2.38
CA GLY A 35 -2.07 11.49 -3.77
C GLY A 35 -2.39 10.03 -4.07
N TRP A 36 -2.07 9.13 -3.13
CA TRP A 36 -2.28 7.70 -3.27
C TRP A 36 -3.77 7.32 -3.21
N ASP A 37 -4.51 7.89 -2.26
CA ASP A 37 -5.94 7.67 -2.11
C ASP A 37 -6.73 8.17 -3.32
N ASP A 38 -6.45 9.39 -3.79
CA ASP A 38 -7.10 9.96 -4.97
C ASP A 38 -6.88 9.08 -6.21
N TRP A 39 -5.69 8.48 -6.35
CA TRP A 39 -5.40 7.54 -7.42
C TRP A 39 -6.14 6.20 -7.27
N LEU A 40 -6.14 5.62 -6.05
CA LEU A 40 -6.83 4.37 -5.77
C LEU A 40 -8.34 4.48 -5.95
N GLN A 41 -8.97 5.55 -5.43
CA GLN A 41 -10.41 5.77 -5.58
C GLN A 41 -10.82 5.83 -7.06
N ARG A 42 -10.08 6.57 -7.89
CA ARG A 42 -10.33 6.64 -9.34
C ARG A 42 -10.10 5.30 -10.05
N SER A 43 -9.05 4.57 -9.66
CA SER A 43 -8.73 3.26 -10.25
C SER A 43 -9.78 2.21 -9.91
N VAL A 44 -10.26 2.18 -8.67
CA VAL A 44 -11.36 1.31 -8.24
C VAL A 44 -12.66 1.68 -8.97
N ALA A 45 -13.04 2.96 -8.98
CA ALA A 45 -14.27 3.40 -9.65
C ALA A 45 -14.25 3.10 -11.15
N SER A 46 -13.14 3.40 -11.84
CA SER A 46 -13.02 3.15 -13.27
C SER A 46 -12.99 1.65 -13.61
N SER A 47 -12.32 0.83 -12.79
CA SER A 47 -12.35 -0.63 -12.99
C SER A 47 -13.74 -1.21 -12.76
N GLN A 48 -14.51 -0.72 -11.78
CA GLN A 48 -15.91 -1.11 -11.57
C GLN A 48 -16.76 -0.82 -12.79
N GLU A 49 -16.64 0.39 -13.35
CA GLU A 49 -17.36 0.80 -14.56
C GLU A 49 -17.01 -0.08 -15.76
N GLN A 50 -15.71 -0.33 -15.99
CA GLN A 50 -15.24 -1.07 -17.16
C GLN A 50 -15.53 -2.58 -17.08
N LEU A 51 -15.42 -3.17 -15.90
CA LEU A 51 -15.56 -4.63 -15.71
C LEU A 51 -16.99 -5.06 -15.35
N GLY A 52 -17.83 -4.13 -14.89
CA GLY A 52 -19.23 -4.38 -14.57
C GLY A 52 -19.41 -5.53 -13.58
N SER A 53 -20.28 -6.48 -13.91
CA SER A 53 -20.57 -7.64 -13.05
C SER A 53 -19.36 -8.54 -12.79
N ARG A 54 -18.33 -8.50 -13.64
CA ARG A 54 -17.09 -9.28 -13.46
C ARG A 54 -16.12 -8.64 -12.47
N TRP A 55 -16.37 -7.39 -12.08
CA TRP A 55 -15.42 -6.61 -11.28
C TRP A 55 -15.10 -7.28 -9.96
N LEU A 56 -16.13 -7.75 -9.23
CA LEU A 56 -15.92 -8.30 -7.89
C LEU A 56 -15.05 -9.56 -7.92
N ASP A 57 -15.34 -10.50 -8.81
CA ASP A 57 -14.56 -11.73 -8.95
C ASP A 57 -13.10 -11.42 -9.33
N LEU A 58 -12.89 -10.49 -10.26
CA LEU A 58 -11.55 -10.08 -10.69
C LEU A 58 -10.79 -9.30 -9.61
N TYR A 59 -11.49 -8.48 -8.81
CA TYR A 59 -10.89 -7.75 -7.69
C TYR A 59 -10.44 -8.72 -6.60
N LEU A 60 -11.31 -9.63 -6.17
CA LEU A 60 -11.02 -10.59 -5.09
C LEU A 60 -9.93 -11.62 -5.45
N THR A 61 -9.76 -11.89 -6.74
CA THR A 61 -8.71 -12.80 -7.25
C THR A 61 -7.51 -12.06 -7.83
N SER A 62 -7.47 -10.73 -7.71
CA SER A 62 -6.33 -9.95 -8.19
C SER A 62 -5.08 -10.23 -7.36
N PRO A 63 -3.89 -10.25 -7.98
CA PRO A 63 -2.64 -10.45 -7.27
C PRO A 63 -2.39 -9.39 -6.19
N LEU A 64 -1.54 -9.74 -5.23
CA LEU A 64 -0.79 -8.75 -4.48
C LEU A 64 0.32 -8.19 -5.40
N TRP A 65 0.40 -6.86 -5.47
CA TRP A 65 1.33 -6.14 -6.32
C TRP A 65 2.45 -5.52 -5.50
N ARG A 66 3.70 -5.89 -5.81
CA ARG A 66 4.90 -5.15 -5.40
C ARG A 66 5.02 -3.88 -6.24
N PHE A 67 5.40 -2.77 -5.64
CA PHE A 67 5.62 -1.51 -6.38
C PHE A 67 6.86 -0.76 -5.91
N VAL A 68 7.38 0.08 -6.82
CA VAL A 68 8.25 1.22 -6.50
C VAL A 68 7.75 2.42 -7.29
N ILE A 69 7.74 3.58 -6.65
CA ILE A 69 7.31 4.86 -7.20
C ILE A 69 8.50 5.82 -7.12
N SER A 70 8.85 6.40 -8.26
CA SER A 70 9.93 7.39 -8.37
C SER A 70 9.55 8.73 -7.72
N PRO A 71 10.54 9.57 -7.36
CA PRO A 71 10.28 10.91 -6.85
C PRO A 71 9.50 11.75 -7.85
N GLY A 72 8.58 12.57 -7.35
CA GLY A 72 7.73 13.47 -8.12
C GLY A 72 6.41 12.85 -8.62
N VAL A 73 6.19 11.55 -8.43
CA VAL A 73 4.92 10.90 -8.80
C VAL A 73 3.85 11.12 -7.73
N VAL A 74 4.20 10.94 -6.46
CA VAL A 74 3.30 11.20 -5.32
C VAL A 74 3.79 12.42 -4.55
N ASP A 75 5.05 12.38 -4.10
CA ASP A 75 5.74 13.47 -3.42
C ASP A 75 7.24 13.48 -3.81
N GLY A 76 8.08 14.19 -3.07
CA GLY A 76 9.52 14.26 -3.34
C GLY A 76 10.34 12.99 -3.02
N ARG A 77 9.73 11.89 -2.57
CA ARG A 77 10.44 10.67 -2.13
C ARG A 77 10.30 9.52 -3.10
N VAL A 78 11.18 8.54 -2.96
CA VAL A 78 10.93 7.19 -3.49
C VAL A 78 10.02 6.45 -2.52
N TRP A 79 9.02 5.75 -3.02
CA TRP A 79 8.16 4.89 -2.22
C TRP A 79 8.21 3.47 -2.75
N ALA A 80 8.42 2.49 -1.88
CA ALA A 80 8.31 1.08 -2.24
C ALA A 80 7.37 0.37 -1.27
N GLY A 81 6.67 -0.65 -1.76
CA GLY A 81 5.66 -1.31 -0.95
C GLY A 81 4.87 -2.37 -1.68
N VAL A 82 3.79 -2.79 -1.05
CA VAL A 82 2.84 -3.76 -1.59
C VAL A 82 1.41 -3.24 -1.53
N MET A 83 0.60 -3.66 -2.49
CA MET A 83 -0.83 -3.40 -2.54
C MET A 83 -1.59 -4.68 -2.82
N MET A 84 -2.67 -4.94 -2.09
CA MET A 84 -3.53 -6.11 -2.32
C MET A 84 -5.01 -5.74 -2.28
N PRO A 85 -5.90 -6.51 -2.93
CA PRO A 85 -7.34 -6.36 -2.73
C PRO A 85 -7.70 -6.58 -1.26
N SER A 86 -8.65 -5.79 -0.76
CA SER A 86 -9.12 -5.86 0.62
C SER A 86 -10.55 -5.34 0.76
N VAL A 87 -11.12 -5.48 1.95
CA VAL A 87 -12.50 -5.13 2.29
C VAL A 87 -12.54 -4.66 3.76
N ASP A 88 -13.48 -3.77 4.10
CA ASP A 88 -13.76 -3.49 5.51
C ASP A 88 -14.81 -4.42 6.10
N LYS A 89 -15.02 -4.31 7.41
CA LYS A 89 -15.98 -5.10 8.19
C LYS A 89 -17.42 -5.07 7.67
N VAL A 90 -17.79 -4.03 6.91
CA VAL A 90 -19.15 -3.85 6.39
C VAL A 90 -19.27 -4.19 4.90
N GLY A 91 -18.20 -4.72 4.27
CA GLY A 91 -18.22 -5.22 2.89
C GLY A 91 -17.92 -4.17 1.81
N ARG A 92 -17.35 -3.01 2.16
CA ARG A 92 -16.96 -1.98 1.17
C ARG A 92 -15.51 -2.23 0.73
N TYR A 93 -15.35 -2.69 -0.50
CA TYR A 93 -14.04 -3.02 -1.10
C TYR A 93 -13.15 -1.80 -1.34
N PHE A 94 -11.90 -1.88 -0.87
CA PHE A 94 -10.86 -0.90 -1.16
C PHE A 94 -9.49 -1.54 -0.85
N PRO A 95 -8.45 -1.32 -1.70
CA PRO A 95 -7.16 -1.98 -1.50
C PRO A 95 -6.49 -1.67 -0.16
N LEU A 96 -5.72 -2.62 0.34
CA LEU A 96 -4.73 -2.37 1.40
C LEU A 96 -3.39 -2.03 0.76
N THR A 97 -2.69 -1.03 1.31
CA THR A 97 -1.33 -0.65 0.94
C THR A 97 -0.42 -0.68 2.17
N LEU A 98 0.73 -1.32 2.05
CA LEU A 98 1.89 -1.11 2.92
C LEU A 98 2.97 -0.37 2.13
N ALA A 99 3.52 0.70 2.66
CA ALA A 99 4.49 1.53 1.94
C ALA A 99 5.61 2.03 2.86
N MET A 100 6.83 2.08 2.33
CA MET A 100 8.00 2.60 3.03
C MET A 100 8.63 3.73 2.20
N PRO A 101 8.93 4.88 2.83
CA PRO A 101 9.63 5.96 2.15
C PRO A 101 11.14 5.72 2.11
N TYR A 102 11.76 6.12 1.01
CA TYR A 102 13.20 6.13 0.80
C TYR A 102 13.65 7.53 0.36
N ASP A 103 14.96 7.79 0.47
CA ASP A 103 15.53 9.05 -0.01
C ASP A 103 15.35 9.20 -1.51
N GLN A 104 15.17 10.44 -1.99
CA GLN A 104 15.00 10.77 -3.41
C GLN A 104 16.16 10.29 -4.31
N SER A 105 17.35 10.09 -3.73
CA SER A 105 18.54 9.58 -4.44
C SER A 105 18.56 8.06 -4.58
N THR A 106 17.64 7.35 -3.91
CA THR A 106 17.55 5.88 -3.99
C THR A 106 17.12 5.47 -5.39
N SER A 107 17.80 4.50 -5.99
CA SER A 107 17.43 3.99 -7.31
C SER A 107 16.18 3.09 -7.23
N PRO A 108 15.06 3.43 -7.91
CA PRO A 108 13.87 2.58 -7.91
C PRO A 108 14.12 1.19 -8.50
N VAL A 109 14.99 1.11 -9.51
CA VAL A 109 15.34 -0.16 -10.17
C VAL A 109 16.10 -1.08 -9.22
N GLU A 110 17.07 -0.53 -8.47
CA GLU A 110 17.84 -1.31 -7.50
C GLU A 110 16.95 -1.83 -6.36
N LEU A 111 16.02 -1.01 -5.86
CA LEU A 111 15.04 -1.46 -4.86
C LEU A 111 14.17 -2.61 -5.39
N MET A 112 13.72 -2.52 -6.64
CA MET A 112 12.89 -3.58 -7.22
C MET A 112 13.69 -4.87 -7.44
N VAL A 113 14.93 -4.77 -7.94
CA VAL A 113 15.75 -5.94 -8.29
C VAL A 113 16.34 -6.63 -7.06
N HIS A 114 16.68 -5.87 -6.01
CA HIS A 114 17.38 -6.38 -4.83
C HIS A 114 16.53 -6.39 -3.56
N GLY A 115 15.27 -5.97 -3.62
CA GLY A 115 14.39 -5.83 -2.46
C GLY A 115 13.61 -7.09 -2.07
N GLU A 116 14.01 -8.29 -2.49
CA GLU A 116 13.19 -9.52 -2.32
C GLU A 116 12.76 -9.75 -0.86
N ASP A 117 13.70 -9.76 0.08
CA ASP A 117 13.40 -9.98 1.51
C ASP A 117 12.46 -8.91 2.07
N PHE A 118 12.62 -7.66 1.61
CA PHE A 118 11.75 -6.56 2.01
C PHE A 118 10.32 -6.76 1.49
N TYR A 119 10.15 -7.11 0.22
CA TYR A 119 8.84 -7.35 -0.35
C TYR A 119 8.16 -8.59 0.23
N GLN A 120 8.91 -9.67 0.44
CA GLN A 120 8.38 -10.88 1.06
C GLN A 120 7.88 -10.57 2.48
N ALA A 121 8.64 -9.82 3.28
CA ALA A 121 8.20 -9.43 4.62
C ALA A 121 6.91 -8.58 4.59
N LEU A 122 6.79 -7.65 3.64
CA LEU A 122 5.56 -6.87 3.49
C LEU A 122 4.37 -7.71 3.00
N GLU A 123 4.60 -8.68 2.10
CA GLU A 123 3.58 -9.63 1.65
C GLU A 123 3.01 -10.45 2.81
N GLU A 124 3.88 -11.02 3.64
CA GLU A 124 3.49 -11.80 4.81
C GLU A 124 2.67 -10.95 5.80
N ILE A 125 3.11 -9.70 6.06
CA ILE A 125 2.38 -8.77 6.94
C ILE A 125 1.02 -8.41 6.33
N ALA A 126 0.97 -8.05 5.04
CA ALA A 126 -0.27 -7.71 4.36
C ALA A 126 -1.28 -8.86 4.45
N LEU A 127 -0.84 -10.08 4.12
CA LEU A 127 -1.67 -11.29 4.15
C LEU A 127 -2.17 -11.62 5.56
N SER A 128 -1.35 -11.45 6.60
CA SER A 128 -1.80 -11.65 7.99
C SER A 128 -2.93 -10.69 8.41
N GLY A 129 -3.07 -9.55 7.72
CA GLY A 129 -4.15 -8.59 7.96
C GLY A 129 -5.53 -9.08 7.47
N LEU A 130 -5.58 -10.14 6.65
CA LEU A 130 -6.83 -10.74 6.17
C LEU A 130 -7.47 -11.69 7.18
N ASP A 131 -6.71 -12.17 8.16
CA ASP A 131 -7.21 -13.11 9.17
C ASP A 131 -8.20 -12.39 10.10
N GLU A 132 -9.37 -13.00 10.33
CA GLU A 132 -10.46 -12.42 11.15
C GLU A 132 -10.12 -12.32 12.65
N THR A 133 -8.97 -12.86 13.08
CA THR A 133 -8.48 -12.86 14.47
C THR A 133 -7.71 -11.58 14.85
N GLY A 134 -8.26 -10.43 14.49
CA GLY A 134 -7.81 -9.13 15.03
C GLY A 134 -8.03 -8.99 16.53
#